data_AF-A0A847P8S1-F1
#
_entry.id   AF-A0A847P8S1-F1
#
_cell.length_a   1.000
_cell.length_b   1.000
_cell.length_c   1.000
_cell.angle_alpha   90.00
_cell.angle_beta   90.00
_cell.angle_gamma   90.00
#
_symmetry.space_group_name_H-M   'P 1'
#
loop_
_entity.id
_entity.type
_entity.pdbx_description
1 polymer ?
#
loop_
_entity_poly.entity_id
_entity_poly.type
_entity_poly.pdbx_seq_one_letter_code
_entity_poly.pdbx_strand_id
1 'polypeptide(L)'
;MKKHILVLLLMLVFLFFGVRELNKLDETVKMPFIENFREEKIDENLVLAEEFDQLVNSISTPVTLEEESLIIEAKEKYENLPLEAQEKVTTLEKLQDYKNQLQFLKDQQEALKVIEMINELDNNYDENAIKAAREAYENLTLQQKELVTNLFILQENELRITKMVTNTNLNIGDIVIFKGGNIYYGSESVYPANKKAESRCKVTHLSRNATHPYHIVSLDGKGVYGWVDTKDLEKE
;
A
#
# COMPACT_ATOMS: atom_id res chain seq x y z
N MET A 1 -25.03 -33.91 -11.07
CA MET A 1 -26.17 -34.38 -10.22
C MET A 1 -26.99 -35.54 -10.80
N LYS A 2 -27.42 -35.55 -12.08
CA LYS A 2 -28.32 -36.61 -12.60
C LYS A 2 -27.70 -38.02 -12.68
N LYS A 3 -26.39 -38.16 -12.93
CA LYS A 3 -25.72 -39.48 -13.04
C LYS A 3 -25.57 -40.19 -11.69
N HIS A 4 -25.28 -39.47 -10.60
CA HIS A 4 -25.15 -40.05 -9.26
C HIS A 4 -26.48 -40.52 -8.67
N ILE A 5 -27.58 -39.80 -8.96
CA ILE A 5 -28.92 -40.21 -8.51
C ILE A 5 -29.34 -41.53 -9.20
N LEU A 6 -28.98 -41.72 -10.47
CA LEU A 6 -29.29 -42.95 -11.22
C LEU A 6 -28.52 -44.17 -10.68
N VAL A 7 -27.25 -43.99 -10.30
CA VAL A 7 -26.41 -45.04 -9.69
C VAL A 7 -26.94 -45.45 -8.31
N LEU A 8 -27.38 -44.49 -7.50
CA LEU A 8 -27.98 -44.75 -6.18
C LEU A 8 -29.32 -45.48 -6.30
N LEU A 9 -30.13 -45.13 -7.31
CA LEU A 9 -31.41 -45.79 -7.61
C LEU A 9 -31.21 -47.22 -8.12
N LEU A 10 -30.17 -47.48 -8.90
CA LEU A 10 -29.78 -48.82 -9.35
C LEU A 10 -29.26 -49.68 -8.19
N MET A 11 -28.45 -49.13 -7.28
CA MET A 11 -28.02 -49.85 -6.06
C MET A 11 -29.19 -50.24 -5.16
N LEU A 12 -30.21 -49.37 -5.03
CA LEU A 12 -31.43 -49.64 -4.26
C LEU A 12 -32.27 -50.78 -4.89
N VAL A 13 -32.30 -50.88 -6.22
CA VAL A 13 -32.98 -51.98 -6.93
C VAL A 13 -32.24 -53.31 -6.71
N PHE A 14 -30.90 -53.31 -6.65
CA PHE A 14 -30.12 -54.51 -6.33
C PHE A 14 -30.26 -54.95 -4.86
N LEU A 15 -30.40 -54.01 -3.91
CA LEU A 15 -30.69 -54.32 -2.51
C LEU A 15 -32.10 -54.92 -2.30
N PHE A 16 -33.10 -54.49 -3.08
CA PHE A 16 -34.48 -54.95 -2.95
C PHE A 16 -34.82 -56.22 -3.74
N PHE A 17 -34.14 -56.50 -4.86
CA PHE A 17 -34.46 -57.66 -5.72
C PHE A 17 -33.33 -58.69 -5.86
N GLY A 18 -32.13 -58.44 -5.33
CA GLY A 18 -30.90 -59.08 -5.81
C GLY A 18 -30.24 -60.18 -4.97
N VAL A 19 -30.85 -60.71 -3.90
CA VAL A 19 -30.20 -61.83 -3.15
C VAL A 19 -30.85 -63.19 -3.44
N ARG A 20 -32.13 -63.22 -3.83
CA ARG A 20 -32.92 -64.47 -3.85
C ARG A 20 -32.83 -65.28 -5.15
N GLU A 21 -32.36 -64.71 -6.26
CA GLU A 21 -32.26 -65.40 -7.57
C GLU A 21 -30.81 -65.64 -8.07
N LEU A 22 -29.78 -65.06 -7.43
CA LEU A 22 -28.37 -65.29 -7.82
C LEU A 22 -27.84 -66.71 -7.49
N ASN A 23 -28.54 -67.45 -6.62
CA ASN A 23 -28.12 -68.77 -6.17
C ASN A 23 -28.46 -69.91 -7.16
N LYS A 24 -29.06 -69.60 -8.31
CA LYS A 24 -29.46 -70.56 -9.35
C LYS A 24 -28.66 -70.44 -10.66
N LEU A 25 -27.73 -69.51 -10.76
CA LEU A 25 -26.91 -69.31 -11.97
C LEU A 25 -25.63 -70.15 -11.89
N ASP A 26 -25.39 -70.92 -12.95
CA ASP A 26 -24.19 -71.73 -13.18
C ASP A 26 -22.91 -70.88 -13.01
N GLU A 27 -21.89 -71.44 -12.37
CA GLU A 27 -20.60 -70.78 -12.07
C GLU A 27 -19.89 -70.28 -13.33
N THR A 28 -20.18 -70.86 -14.49
CA THR A 28 -19.68 -70.43 -15.80
C THR A 28 -20.22 -69.06 -16.25
N VAL A 29 -21.40 -68.65 -15.76
CA VAL A 29 -22.02 -67.33 -16.06
C VAL A 29 -21.60 -66.27 -15.04
N LYS A 30 -21.19 -66.69 -13.83
CA LYS A 30 -20.70 -65.79 -12.78
C LYS A 30 -19.38 -65.12 -13.16
N MET A 31 -18.45 -65.84 -13.79
CA MET A 31 -17.13 -65.31 -14.14
C MET A 31 -17.14 -64.13 -15.14
N PRO A 32 -17.86 -64.17 -16.29
CA PRO A 32 -17.85 -63.05 -17.23
C PRO A 32 -18.65 -61.83 -16.73
N PHE A 33 -19.61 -62.02 -15.82
CA PHE A 33 -20.39 -60.89 -15.27
C PHE A 33 -19.57 -60.10 -14.24
N ILE A 34 -18.69 -60.75 -13.48
CA ILE A 34 -17.78 -60.09 -12.55
C ILE A 34 -16.64 -59.38 -13.31
N GLU A 35 -16.08 -59.99 -14.37
CA GLU A 35 -15.02 -59.34 -15.16
C GLU A 35 -15.49 -58.10 -15.94
N ASN A 36 -16.77 -58.00 -16.29
CA ASN A 36 -17.32 -56.81 -16.95
C ASN A 36 -17.55 -55.62 -15.99
N PHE A 37 -17.42 -55.84 -14.67
CA PHE A 37 -17.26 -54.80 -13.67
C PHE A 37 -15.76 -54.57 -13.36
N ARG A 38 -14.91 -54.63 -14.39
CA ARG A 38 -13.52 -54.16 -14.30
C ARG A 38 -13.53 -52.76 -13.70
N GLU A 39 -13.12 -52.68 -12.44
CA GLU A 39 -13.06 -51.47 -11.63
C GLU A 39 -12.46 -50.34 -12.47
N GLU A 40 -13.26 -49.32 -12.78
CA GLU A 40 -12.73 -48.04 -13.18
C GLU A 40 -12.01 -47.49 -11.95
N LYS A 41 -10.71 -47.81 -11.85
CA LYS A 41 -9.87 -47.37 -10.75
C LYS A 41 -9.84 -45.84 -10.80
N ILE A 42 -10.56 -45.21 -9.88
CA ILE A 42 -10.58 -43.76 -9.74
C ILE A 42 -9.15 -43.32 -9.47
N ASP A 43 -8.64 -42.45 -10.32
CA ASP A 43 -7.33 -41.84 -10.15
C ASP A 43 -7.47 -40.73 -9.10
N GLU A 44 -7.23 -41.07 -7.84
CA GLU A 44 -7.37 -40.15 -6.70
C GLU A 44 -6.57 -38.84 -6.92
N ASN A 45 -5.39 -38.94 -7.53
CA ASN A 45 -4.55 -37.78 -7.83
C ASN A 45 -5.17 -36.88 -8.90
N LEU A 46 -5.88 -37.44 -9.88
CA LEU A 46 -6.64 -36.66 -10.85
C LEU A 46 -7.80 -35.92 -10.17
N VAL A 47 -8.53 -36.58 -9.27
CA VAL A 47 -9.64 -35.95 -8.52
C VAL A 47 -9.13 -34.78 -7.68
N LEU A 48 -8.03 -34.96 -6.95
CA LEU A 48 -7.41 -33.90 -6.15
C LEU A 48 -6.95 -32.71 -7.02
N ALA A 49 -6.39 -32.97 -8.19
CA ALA A 49 -5.99 -31.94 -9.15
C ALA A 49 -7.19 -31.18 -9.71
N GLU A 50 -8.27 -31.88 -10.07
CA GLU A 50 -9.51 -31.26 -10.57
C GLU A 50 -10.18 -30.38 -9.50
N GLU A 51 -10.18 -30.81 -8.23
CA GLU A 51 -10.69 -30.00 -7.12
C GLU A 51 -9.87 -28.73 -6.90
N PHE A 52 -8.55 -28.81 -7.08
CA PHE A 52 -7.69 -27.63 -7.05
C PHE A 52 -7.99 -26.70 -8.24
N ASP A 53 -8.09 -27.24 -9.45
CA ASP A 53 -8.38 -26.46 -10.65
C ASP A 53 -9.75 -25.77 -10.54
N GLN A 54 -10.75 -26.42 -9.93
CA GLN A 54 -12.05 -25.82 -9.63
C GLN A 54 -11.94 -24.65 -8.65
N LEU A 55 -11.16 -24.80 -7.58
CA LEU A 55 -10.90 -23.71 -6.62
C LEU A 55 -10.28 -22.50 -7.33
N VAL A 56 -9.22 -22.69 -8.12
CA VAL A 56 -8.58 -21.58 -8.85
C VAL A 56 -9.54 -20.95 -9.85
N ASN A 57 -10.37 -21.74 -10.54
CA ASN A 57 -11.36 -21.22 -11.46
C ASN A 57 -12.53 -20.48 -10.80
N SER A 58 -12.73 -20.66 -9.50
CA SER A 58 -13.75 -19.92 -8.73
C SER A 58 -13.32 -18.50 -8.34
N ILE A 59 -12.02 -18.19 -8.41
CA ILE A 59 -11.49 -16.86 -8.10
C ILE A 59 -11.95 -15.88 -9.18
N SER A 60 -12.51 -14.74 -8.74
CA SER A 60 -13.06 -13.70 -9.60
C SER A 60 -12.06 -13.18 -10.63
N THR A 61 -12.58 -12.80 -11.80
CA THR A 61 -11.81 -12.08 -12.83
C THR A 61 -12.59 -10.83 -13.25
N PRO A 62 -12.02 -9.62 -13.10
CA PRO A 62 -10.68 -9.30 -12.60
C PRO A 62 -10.49 -9.65 -11.11
N VAL A 63 -9.24 -9.89 -10.69
CA VAL A 63 -8.88 -10.12 -9.29
C VAL A 63 -9.07 -8.82 -8.49
N THR A 64 -9.63 -8.91 -7.29
CA THR A 64 -9.72 -7.78 -6.34
C THR A 64 -9.01 -8.14 -5.01
N LEU A 65 -9.00 -7.23 -4.04
CA LEU A 65 -8.31 -7.46 -2.76
C LEU A 65 -9.05 -8.49 -1.89
N GLU A 66 -10.35 -8.62 -2.11
CA GLU A 66 -11.25 -9.55 -1.43
C GLU A 66 -10.88 -11.02 -1.67
N GLU A 67 -10.26 -11.32 -2.82
CA GLU A 67 -9.82 -12.64 -3.23
C GLU A 67 -8.50 -13.08 -2.57
N GLU A 68 -7.86 -12.23 -1.76
CA GLU A 68 -6.60 -12.56 -1.09
C GLU A 68 -6.69 -13.89 -0.32
N SER A 69 -7.79 -14.11 0.41
CA SER A 69 -7.97 -15.34 1.18
C SER A 69 -8.06 -16.59 0.30
N LEU A 70 -8.80 -16.53 -0.81
CA LEU A 70 -8.94 -17.64 -1.76
C LEU A 70 -7.63 -17.93 -2.50
N ILE A 71 -6.84 -16.90 -2.84
CA ILE A 71 -5.54 -17.07 -3.48
C ILE A 71 -4.53 -17.72 -2.54
N ILE A 72 -4.54 -17.35 -1.25
CA ILE A 72 -3.73 -17.98 -0.20
C ILE A 72 -4.15 -19.43 -0.01
N GLU A 73 -5.45 -19.69 0.12
CA GLU A 73 -5.99 -21.05 0.25
C GLU A 73 -5.59 -21.93 -0.94
N ALA A 74 -5.71 -21.43 -2.17
CA ALA A 74 -5.29 -22.16 -3.36
C ALA A 74 -3.78 -22.50 -3.31
N LYS A 75 -2.93 -21.53 -2.92
CA LYS A 75 -1.49 -21.77 -2.78
C LYS A 75 -1.21 -22.87 -1.75
N GLU A 76 -1.81 -22.79 -0.57
CA GLU A 76 -1.64 -23.78 0.50
C GLU A 76 -2.17 -25.16 0.06
N LYS A 77 -3.31 -25.21 -0.63
CA LYS A 77 -3.86 -26.46 -1.16
C LYS A 77 -2.89 -27.10 -2.16
N TYR A 78 -2.31 -26.32 -3.07
CA TYR A 78 -1.32 -26.82 -4.03
C TYR A 78 -0.06 -27.37 -3.34
N GLU A 79 0.48 -26.64 -2.36
CA GLU A 79 1.67 -27.05 -1.59
C GLU A 79 1.46 -28.37 -0.83
N ASN A 80 0.21 -28.69 -0.48
CA ASN A 80 -0.18 -29.92 0.21
C ASN A 80 -0.61 -31.06 -0.73
N LEU A 81 -0.68 -30.84 -2.05
CA LEU A 81 -1.02 -31.90 -3.00
C LEU A 81 0.10 -32.96 -3.11
N PRO A 82 -0.24 -34.25 -3.27
CA PRO A 82 0.73 -35.26 -3.69
C PRO A 82 1.43 -34.87 -5.00
N LEU A 83 2.70 -35.24 -5.17
CA LEU A 83 3.48 -34.92 -6.38
C LEU A 83 2.77 -35.37 -7.68
N GLU A 84 2.21 -36.58 -7.69
CA GLU A 84 1.45 -37.11 -8.83
C GLU A 84 0.17 -36.32 -9.13
N ALA A 85 -0.42 -35.65 -8.14
CA ALA A 85 -1.56 -34.76 -8.33
C ALA A 85 -1.12 -33.38 -8.84
N GLN A 86 0.00 -32.84 -8.34
CA GLN A 86 0.58 -31.59 -8.82
C GLN A 86 0.90 -31.65 -10.32
N GLU A 87 1.41 -32.78 -10.83
CA GLU A 87 1.67 -32.98 -12.26
C GLU A 87 0.41 -32.93 -13.15
N LYS A 88 -0.78 -33.11 -12.55
CA LYS A 88 -2.07 -33.12 -13.26
C LYS A 88 -2.80 -31.78 -13.20
N VAL A 89 -2.33 -30.84 -12.38
CA VAL A 89 -2.92 -29.51 -12.24
C VAL A 89 -2.78 -28.74 -13.55
N THR A 90 -3.86 -28.12 -14.00
CA THR A 90 -3.88 -27.35 -15.26
C THR A 90 -3.94 -25.84 -15.04
N THR A 91 -4.34 -25.37 -13.85
CA THR A 91 -4.52 -23.94 -13.57
C THR A 91 -3.37 -23.28 -12.80
N LEU A 92 -2.19 -23.91 -12.72
CA LEU A 92 -1.07 -23.38 -11.94
C LEU A 92 -0.59 -22.00 -12.45
N GLU A 93 -0.49 -21.84 -13.77
CA GLU A 93 -0.11 -20.56 -14.39
C GLU A 93 -1.12 -19.45 -14.05
N LYS A 94 -2.40 -19.79 -14.07
CA LYS A 94 -3.50 -18.89 -13.72
C LYS A 94 -3.43 -18.43 -12.26
N LEU A 95 -3.11 -19.35 -11.33
CA LEU A 95 -2.88 -18.99 -9.93
C LEU A 95 -1.68 -18.05 -9.76
N GLN A 96 -0.61 -18.24 -10.53
CA GLN A 96 0.54 -17.34 -10.49
C GLN A 96 0.21 -15.95 -11.03
N ASP A 97 -0.57 -15.86 -12.09
CA ASP A 97 -1.08 -14.58 -12.61
C ASP A 97 -1.93 -13.85 -11.56
N TYR A 98 -2.85 -14.56 -10.89
CA TYR A 98 -3.65 -13.99 -9.82
C TYR A 98 -2.82 -13.44 -8.65
N LYS A 99 -1.76 -14.16 -8.25
CA LYS A 99 -0.82 -13.67 -7.22
C LYS A 99 -0.13 -12.39 -7.64
N ASN A 100 0.27 -12.28 -8.90
CA ASN A 100 0.92 -11.07 -9.43
C ASN A 100 -0.06 -9.90 -9.48
N GLN A 101 -1.29 -10.13 -9.93
CA GLN A 101 -2.35 -9.11 -9.94
C GLN A 101 -2.67 -8.62 -8.52
N LEU A 102 -2.83 -9.54 -7.57
CA LEU A 102 -3.07 -9.19 -6.18
C LEU A 102 -1.91 -8.38 -5.59
N GLN A 103 -0.67 -8.79 -5.85
CA GLN A 103 0.50 -8.05 -5.36
C GLN A 103 0.53 -6.62 -5.93
N PHE A 104 0.23 -6.46 -7.23
CA PHE A 104 0.14 -5.15 -7.85
C PHE A 104 -0.97 -4.26 -7.25
N LEU A 105 -2.11 -4.84 -6.88
CA LEU A 105 -3.17 -4.12 -6.17
C LEU A 105 -2.73 -3.68 -4.76
N LYS A 106 -2.02 -4.54 -4.03
CA LYS A 106 -1.48 -4.20 -2.70
C LYS A 106 -0.44 -3.09 -2.80
N ASP A 107 0.44 -3.14 -3.80
CA ASP A 107 1.43 -2.08 -4.04
C ASP A 107 0.76 -0.75 -4.40
N GLN A 108 -0.30 -0.77 -5.22
CA GLN A 108 -1.11 0.43 -5.47
C GLN A 108 -1.77 0.97 -4.21
N GLN A 109 -2.28 0.10 -3.33
CA GLN A 109 -2.91 0.54 -2.08
C GLN A 109 -1.91 1.22 -1.15
N GLU A 110 -0.69 0.70 -1.02
CA GLU A 110 0.35 1.36 -0.21
C GLU A 110 0.80 2.69 -0.81
N ALA A 111 0.98 2.76 -2.13
CA ALA A 111 1.29 4.02 -2.79
C ALA A 111 0.17 5.05 -2.64
N LEU A 112 -1.11 4.63 -2.72
CA LEU A 112 -2.27 5.51 -2.58
C LEU A 112 -2.31 6.21 -1.22
N LYS A 113 -2.00 5.51 -0.13
CA LYS A 113 -1.91 6.13 1.21
C LYS A 113 -0.93 7.29 1.24
N VAL A 114 0.23 7.13 0.62
CA VAL A 114 1.26 8.18 0.54
C VAL A 114 0.82 9.32 -0.38
N ILE A 115 0.18 9.00 -1.52
CA ILE A 115 -0.39 10.00 -2.43
C ILE A 115 -1.40 10.88 -1.69
N GLU A 116 -2.29 10.30 -0.90
CA GLU A 116 -3.28 11.02 -0.09
C GLU A 116 -2.59 11.94 0.93
N MET A 117 -1.61 11.44 1.68
CA MET A 117 -0.82 12.27 2.60
C MET A 117 -0.15 13.45 1.90
N ILE A 118 0.40 13.24 0.70
CA ILE A 118 1.04 14.31 -0.08
C ILE A 118 0.00 15.32 -0.60
N ASN A 119 -1.19 14.88 -1.01
CA ASN A 119 -2.26 15.79 -1.46
C ASN A 119 -2.74 16.70 -0.32
N GLU A 120 -2.75 16.21 0.92
CA GLU A 120 -3.09 17.02 2.11
C GLU A 120 -2.06 18.11 2.41
N LEU A 121 -0.88 18.08 1.79
CA LEU A 121 0.15 19.12 1.91
C LEU A 121 -0.10 20.33 1.01
N ASP A 122 -1.07 20.27 0.10
CA ASP A 122 -1.38 21.41 -0.75
C ASP A 122 -1.88 22.59 0.10
N ASN A 123 -1.11 23.67 0.10
CA ASN A 123 -1.30 24.86 0.95
C ASN A 123 -1.20 24.59 2.47
N ASN A 124 -0.64 23.46 2.89
CA ASN A 124 -0.40 23.12 4.29
C ASN A 124 1.11 23.06 4.58
N TYR A 125 1.58 23.99 5.41
CA TYR A 125 3.01 24.15 5.74
C TYR A 125 3.39 23.55 7.09
N ASP A 126 2.63 22.57 7.59
CA ASP A 126 2.96 21.86 8.83
C ASP A 126 4.24 21.02 8.61
N GLU A 127 5.32 21.44 9.27
CA GLU A 127 6.62 20.76 9.22
C GLU A 127 6.54 19.29 9.63
N ASN A 128 5.66 18.94 10.57
CA ASN A 128 5.49 17.55 11.00
C ASN A 128 4.78 16.71 9.94
N ALA A 129 3.74 17.27 9.29
CA ALA A 129 3.03 16.59 8.22
C ALA A 129 3.95 16.33 7.02
N ILE A 130 4.78 17.32 6.66
CA ILE A 130 5.76 17.19 5.57
C ILE A 130 6.81 16.12 5.90
N LYS A 131 7.33 16.10 7.13
CA LYS A 131 8.26 15.06 7.59
C LYS A 131 7.63 13.67 7.59
N ALA A 132 6.38 13.55 8.05
CA ALA A 132 5.66 12.28 8.05
C ALA A 132 5.41 11.76 6.63
N ALA A 133 5.01 12.63 5.70
CA ALA A 133 4.85 12.27 4.29
C ALA A 133 6.17 11.82 3.65
N ARG A 134 7.30 12.49 3.97
CA ARG A 134 8.64 12.07 3.54
C ARG A 134 9.01 10.69 4.08
N GLU A 135 8.81 10.46 5.37
CA GLU A 135 9.11 9.16 6.00
C GLU A 135 8.24 8.04 5.39
N ALA A 136 6.93 8.29 5.21
CA ALA A 136 6.02 7.35 4.59
C ALA A 136 6.44 7.01 3.15
N TYR A 137 6.82 8.02 2.36
CA TYR A 137 7.36 7.80 1.01
C TYR A 137 8.65 6.98 1.04
N GLU A 138 9.59 7.28 1.95
CA GLU A 138 10.87 6.55 1.98
C GLU A 138 10.72 5.08 2.36
N ASN A 139 9.71 4.74 3.17
CA ASN A 139 9.37 3.37 3.56
C ASN A 139 8.74 2.52 2.44
N LEU A 140 8.32 3.14 1.33
CA LEU A 140 7.80 2.42 0.17
C LEU A 140 8.90 1.63 -0.56
N THR A 141 8.52 0.52 -1.19
CA THR A 141 9.39 -0.20 -2.13
C THR A 141 9.64 0.62 -3.40
N LEU A 142 10.63 0.23 -4.21
CA LEU A 142 10.91 0.92 -5.47
C LEU A 142 9.70 0.91 -6.42
N GLN A 143 9.03 -0.23 -6.54
CA GLN A 143 7.83 -0.38 -7.37
C GLN A 143 6.68 0.49 -6.87
N GLN A 144 6.49 0.59 -5.55
CA GLN A 144 5.47 1.44 -4.95
C GLN A 144 5.79 2.93 -5.16
N LYS A 145 7.07 3.34 -5.04
CA LYS A 145 7.51 4.72 -5.30
C LYS A 145 7.20 5.16 -6.74
N GLU A 146 7.35 4.27 -7.72
CA GLU A 146 7.00 4.55 -9.13
C GLU A 146 5.51 4.89 -9.33
N LEU A 147 4.63 4.44 -8.43
CA LEU A 147 3.20 4.73 -8.46
C LEU A 147 2.85 6.09 -7.84
N VAL A 148 3.77 6.71 -7.09
CA VAL A 148 3.54 8.02 -6.43
C VAL A 148 3.75 9.16 -7.43
N THR A 149 2.65 9.64 -8.02
CA THR A 149 2.69 10.62 -9.11
C THR A 149 2.80 12.08 -8.67
N ASN A 150 2.53 12.37 -7.40
CA ASN A 150 2.44 13.73 -6.85
C ASN A 150 3.63 14.14 -5.98
N LEU A 151 4.77 13.43 -6.07
CA LEU A 151 5.96 13.69 -5.26
C LEU A 151 6.48 15.14 -5.34
N PHE A 152 6.24 15.83 -6.45
CA PHE A 152 6.62 17.23 -6.63
C PHE A 152 6.02 18.16 -5.56
N ILE A 153 4.78 17.90 -5.09
CA ILE A 153 4.12 18.69 -4.04
C ILE A 153 4.90 18.61 -2.73
N LEU A 154 5.36 17.42 -2.37
CA LEU A 154 6.19 17.21 -1.18
C LEU A 154 7.52 17.96 -1.29
N GLN A 155 8.19 17.84 -2.44
CA GLN A 155 9.48 18.51 -2.68
C GLN A 155 9.36 20.05 -2.62
N GLU A 156 8.30 20.61 -3.20
CA GLU A 156 8.04 22.05 -3.14
C GLU A 156 7.80 22.54 -1.71
N ASN A 157 7.02 21.79 -0.93
CA ASN A 157 6.77 22.09 0.48
C ASN A 157 8.04 22.02 1.34
N GLU A 158 8.87 21.00 1.14
CA GLU A 158 10.16 20.88 1.82
C GLU A 158 11.08 22.06 1.51
N LEU A 159 11.21 22.42 0.23
CA LEU A 159 11.98 23.59 -0.20
C LEU A 159 11.44 24.88 0.43
N ARG A 160 10.12 25.04 0.49
CA ARG A 160 9.49 26.21 1.10
C ARG A 160 9.80 26.32 2.59
N ILE A 161 9.77 25.23 3.35
CA ILE A 161 10.15 25.23 4.77
C ILE A 161 11.60 25.66 4.97
N THR A 162 12.52 25.22 4.12
CA THR A 162 13.93 25.64 4.25
C THR A 162 14.14 27.14 4.06
N LYS A 163 13.26 27.80 3.30
CA LYS A 163 13.28 29.25 3.03
C LYS A 163 12.47 30.07 4.03
N MET A 164 11.41 29.48 4.60
CA MET A 164 10.60 30.14 5.61
C MET A 164 11.41 30.48 6.86
N VAL A 165 11.05 31.57 7.52
CA VAL A 165 11.61 31.94 8.81
C VAL A 165 10.60 31.58 9.89
N THR A 166 11.04 30.84 10.90
CA THR A 166 10.26 30.46 12.10
C THR A 166 11.09 30.80 13.32
N ASN A 167 10.47 30.92 14.49
CA ASN A 167 11.16 31.31 15.73
C ASN A 167 12.30 30.36 16.15
N THR A 168 12.38 29.17 15.57
CA THR A 168 13.36 28.13 15.89
C THR A 168 14.45 27.92 14.83
N ASN A 169 14.29 28.44 13.60
CA ASN A 169 15.10 27.96 12.46
C ASN A 169 16.21 28.90 11.95
N LEU A 170 16.26 30.16 12.39
CA LEU A 170 17.41 31.05 12.13
C LEU A 170 18.38 31.10 13.32
N ASN A 171 19.65 31.33 13.02
CA ASN A 171 20.77 31.45 13.95
C ASN A 171 21.52 32.79 13.82
N ILE A 172 22.32 33.16 14.82
CA ILE A 172 23.20 34.34 14.75
C ILE A 172 24.20 34.12 13.63
N GLY A 173 24.32 35.11 12.74
CA GLY A 173 25.18 35.07 11.56
C GLY A 173 24.43 34.77 10.27
N ASP A 174 23.21 34.23 10.34
CA ASP A 174 22.39 33.96 9.15
C ASP A 174 22.09 35.26 8.40
N ILE A 175 22.09 35.16 7.07
CA ILE A 175 21.73 36.26 6.18
C ILE A 175 20.27 36.09 5.77
N VAL A 176 19.53 37.19 5.85
CA VAL A 176 18.09 37.24 5.58
C VAL A 176 17.75 38.47 4.76
N ILE A 177 16.66 38.37 4.01
CA ILE A 177 15.99 39.51 3.41
C ILE A 177 14.92 39.98 4.40
N PHE A 178 15.11 41.17 4.96
CA PHE A 178 14.04 41.88 5.64
C PHE A 178 13.15 42.51 4.57
N LYS A 179 11.88 42.11 4.49
CA LYS A 179 10.92 42.52 3.46
C LYS A 179 10.38 43.94 3.66
N GLY A 180 10.84 44.63 4.71
CA GLY A 180 10.30 45.91 5.15
C GLY A 180 9.24 45.73 6.23
N GLY A 181 9.11 46.71 7.12
CA GLY A 181 8.25 46.56 8.28
C GLY A 181 8.73 47.37 9.49
N ASN A 182 8.19 47.00 10.64
CA ASN A 182 8.50 47.63 11.91
C ASN A 182 9.85 47.13 12.44
N ILE A 183 10.61 48.05 13.03
CA ILE A 183 11.84 47.78 13.75
C ILE A 183 11.62 48.18 15.20
N TYR A 184 12.00 47.31 16.13
CA TYR A 184 11.77 47.46 17.57
C TYR A 184 13.10 47.66 18.33
N TYR A 185 13.06 48.43 19.41
CA TYR A 185 14.25 48.67 20.27
C TYR A 185 14.70 47.41 21.02
N GLY A 186 13.75 46.54 21.35
CA GLY A 186 13.95 45.31 22.12
C GLY A 186 13.00 44.20 21.66
N SER A 187 13.33 42.95 21.99
CA SER A 187 12.60 41.76 21.56
C SER A 187 11.15 41.67 22.05
N GLU A 188 10.80 42.41 23.12
CA GLU A 188 9.47 42.44 23.74
C GLU A 188 8.83 43.83 23.69
N SER A 189 9.31 44.70 22.81
CA SER A 189 8.82 46.09 22.76
C SER A 189 7.38 46.14 22.29
N VAL A 190 6.53 46.82 23.04
CA VAL A 190 5.10 46.98 22.68
C VAL A 190 4.94 47.88 21.44
N TYR A 191 5.80 48.89 21.27
CA TYR A 191 5.72 49.85 20.17
C TYR A 191 6.97 49.81 19.29
N PRO A 192 6.83 49.98 17.96
CA PRO A 192 7.97 50.03 17.05
C PRO A 192 8.78 51.31 17.25
N ALA A 193 10.09 51.19 17.15
CA ALA A 193 11.02 52.32 17.16
C ALA A 193 10.94 53.11 15.86
N ASN A 194 10.91 52.40 14.73
CA ASN A 194 10.95 52.96 13.38
C ASN A 194 10.31 51.98 12.38
N LYS A 195 10.10 52.44 11.14
CA LYS A 195 9.72 51.60 10.00
C LYS A 195 10.78 51.71 8.91
N LYS A 196 11.17 50.60 8.30
CA LYS A 196 12.18 50.57 7.23
C LYS A 196 11.69 49.77 6.04
N ALA A 197 12.24 50.10 4.87
CA ALA A 197 12.02 49.36 3.63
C ALA A 197 12.87 48.08 3.60
N GLU A 198 12.71 47.30 2.53
CA GLU A 198 13.43 46.05 2.33
C GLU A 198 14.97 46.23 2.40
N SER A 199 15.66 45.34 3.11
CA SER A 199 17.11 45.36 3.27
C SER A 199 17.68 43.96 3.47
N ARG A 200 18.82 43.70 2.84
CA ARG A 200 19.61 42.49 3.09
C ARG A 200 20.34 42.64 4.43
N CYS A 201 20.06 41.76 5.37
CA CYS A 201 20.49 41.90 6.76
C CYS A 201 21.15 40.63 7.30
N LYS A 202 21.94 40.78 8.37
CA LYS A 202 22.49 39.68 9.16
C LYS A 202 21.76 39.59 10.50
N VAL A 203 21.38 38.38 10.92
CA VAL A 203 20.90 38.11 12.27
C VAL A 203 22.08 38.27 13.24
N THR A 204 21.93 39.12 14.25
CA THR A 204 23.00 39.46 15.20
C THR A 204 22.66 39.07 16.63
N HIS A 205 21.37 39.01 16.98
CA HIS A 205 20.90 38.46 18.25
C HIS A 205 19.62 37.64 18.04
N LEU A 206 19.38 36.72 18.98
CA LEU A 206 18.24 35.81 18.98
C LEU A 206 17.55 35.85 20.34
N SER A 207 16.22 35.85 20.32
CA SER A 207 15.36 35.66 21.49
C SER A 207 14.12 34.86 21.07
N ARG A 208 14.28 33.54 20.90
CA ARG A 208 13.31 32.66 20.19
C ARG A 208 11.87 32.73 20.70
N ASN A 209 11.68 32.96 21.99
CA ASN A 209 10.36 32.98 22.62
C ASN A 209 9.78 34.39 22.79
N ALA A 210 10.48 35.41 22.30
CA ALA A 210 10.03 36.79 22.40
C ALA A 210 9.08 37.16 21.26
N THR A 211 8.35 38.26 21.46
CA THR A 211 7.43 38.82 20.45
C THR A 211 8.13 39.11 19.12
N HIS A 212 9.36 39.62 19.17
CA HIS A 212 10.22 39.92 18.03
C HIS A 212 11.52 39.13 18.18
N PRO A 213 11.60 37.89 17.64
CA PRO A 213 12.67 36.97 18.03
C PRO A 213 14.05 37.29 17.47
N TYR A 214 14.13 38.15 16.45
CA TYR A 214 15.35 38.35 15.66
C TYR A 214 15.81 39.79 15.71
N HIS A 215 17.06 40.03 16.13
CA HIS A 215 17.73 41.30 15.90
C HIS A 215 18.54 41.23 14.62
N ILE A 216 18.30 42.16 13.70
CA ILE A 216 18.96 42.18 12.38
C ILE A 216 19.70 43.50 12.15
N VAL A 217 20.78 43.42 11.37
CA VAL A 217 21.59 44.57 10.97
C VAL A 217 21.79 44.56 9.47
N SER A 218 21.46 45.67 8.81
CA SER A 218 21.63 45.89 7.37
C SER A 218 23.08 45.71 6.94
N LEU A 219 23.24 45.01 5.82
CA LEU A 219 24.52 44.80 5.13
C LEU A 219 24.63 45.64 3.85
N ASP A 220 23.51 46.20 3.38
CA ASP A 220 23.40 46.97 2.14
C ASP A 220 23.32 48.49 2.37
N GLY A 221 23.58 48.96 3.60
CA GLY A 221 23.61 50.39 3.93
C GLY A 221 22.25 51.06 4.08
N LYS A 222 21.14 50.30 4.01
CA LYS A 222 19.77 50.83 4.15
C LYS A 222 19.36 51.13 5.60
N GLY A 223 20.24 50.86 6.57
CA GLY A 223 20.10 51.30 7.95
C GLY A 223 19.01 50.59 8.75
N VAL A 224 18.70 49.34 8.40
CA VAL A 224 17.93 48.43 9.26
C VAL A 224 18.82 48.02 10.44
N TYR A 225 18.36 48.30 11.65
CA TYR A 225 19.04 47.96 12.89
C TYR A 225 17.99 47.85 14.01
N GLY A 226 17.75 46.65 14.51
CA GLY A 226 16.83 46.41 15.61
C GLY A 226 16.15 45.04 15.55
N TRP A 227 15.19 44.84 16.44
CA TRP A 227 14.40 43.62 16.52
C TRP A 227 13.23 43.65 15.54
N VAL A 228 12.86 42.50 14.97
CA VAL A 228 11.81 42.38 13.94
C VAL A 228 10.92 41.16 14.12
N ASP A 229 9.73 41.22 13.52
CA ASP A 229 8.81 40.09 13.43
C ASP A 229 9.33 39.02 12.47
N THR A 230 9.14 37.75 12.82
CA THR A 230 9.44 36.58 11.98
C THR A 230 8.80 36.68 10.58
N LYS A 231 7.57 37.21 10.49
CA LYS A 231 6.83 37.35 9.23
C LYS A 231 7.47 38.35 8.24
N ASP A 232 8.27 39.29 8.75
CA ASP A 232 8.92 40.34 7.94
C ASP A 232 10.28 39.86 7.39
N LEU A 233 10.65 38.60 7.67
CA LEU A 233 11.90 37.99 7.23
C LEU A 233 11.65 36.91 6.17
N GLU A 234 12.67 36.71 5.34
CA GLU A 234 12.84 35.57 4.46
C GLU A 234 14.33 35.17 4.47
N LYS A 235 14.61 33.87 4.44
CA LYS A 235 16.00 33.41 4.38
C LYS A 235 16.54 33.61 2.96
N GLU A 236 17.75 34.16 2.86
CA GLU A 236 18.43 34.37 1.57
C GLU A 236 18.87 33.05 0.92
#